data_AF-A0A8T9S4A6-F1
#
_entry.id   AF-A0A8T9S4A6-F1
#
_cell.length_a   1.000
_cell.length_b   1.000
_cell.length_c   1.000
_cell.angle_alpha   90.00
_cell.angle_beta   90.00
_cell.angle_gamma   90.00
#
_symmetry.space_group_name_H-M   'P 1'
#
loop_
_entity.id
_entity.type
_entity.pdbx_description
1 polymer ?
#
loop_
_entity_poly.entity_id
_entity_poly.type
_entity_poly.pdbx_seq_one_letter_code
_entity_poly.pdbx_strand_id
1 'polypeptide(L)'
;MPSYLTGAPGSAGSAGSAGSAHGPGDILHPHISIIVKASLLCLVGLLGIIPLVGHAQVAEAAPEDLPAPVTPQAAPYVPPQEPAFFYTADFTPTTPDDSAAYCAETIFRDSLSGVTKVYYPSGRLMQYLPYADVRRRILYGTATTWYEDGGMKTKEDYVRGLRHGELLTYYPDGAPRRRDQYVNGKCGVGSCYAPNGTLLPYFAYEQLPLYPGGGEQLVKELSRAIKLNKEETAAMYRLNQRVMWYQGNWRREVKVELAVAPSGRVTDARVVQATDEFLKTAALRAVPQLKRQFLPGRRDGQPTASLLTVPIYYDVMTNRQVPGRDMYPPRRRYY
;
A
#
# COMPACT_ATOMS: atom_id res chain seq x y z
N MET A 1 54.12 11.04 19.82
CA MET A 1 55.48 10.52 20.06
C MET A 1 55.46 9.02 19.83
N PRO A 2 55.93 8.55 18.67
CA PRO A 2 55.86 7.15 18.22
C PRO A 2 57.16 6.39 18.51
N SER A 3 57.13 5.07 18.44
CA SER A 3 58.33 4.22 18.37
C SER A 3 58.19 3.23 17.22
N TYR A 4 59.14 3.38 16.30
CA TYR A 4 59.36 2.67 15.04
C TYR A 4 59.96 1.27 15.25
N LEU A 5 59.85 0.42 14.23
CA LEU A 5 60.91 -0.42 13.63
C LEU A 5 60.29 -1.08 12.36
N THR A 6 60.33 -0.46 11.17
CA THR A 6 61.36 -0.52 10.10
C THR A 6 61.93 -1.89 9.73
N GLY A 7 61.73 -2.29 8.47
CA GLY A 7 62.47 -3.35 7.78
C GLY A 7 61.84 -3.79 6.45
N ALA A 8 62.11 -3.05 5.36
CA ALA A 8 61.81 -3.41 3.95
C ALA A 8 63.08 -4.03 3.28
N PRO A 9 63.25 -4.15 1.94
CA PRO A 9 62.33 -4.35 0.81
C PRO A 9 62.82 -5.44 -0.21
N GLY A 10 62.05 -5.68 -1.28
CA GLY A 10 62.54 -6.19 -2.59
C GLY A 10 61.65 -7.28 -3.18
N SER A 11 61.39 -7.40 -4.48
CA SER A 11 61.62 -6.57 -5.67
C SER A 11 60.84 -7.21 -6.83
N ALA A 12 60.37 -6.39 -7.76
CA ALA A 12 60.14 -6.64 -9.20
C ALA A 12 59.38 -7.90 -9.69
N GLY A 13 58.33 -7.63 -10.48
CA GLY A 13 58.39 -8.01 -11.90
C GLY A 13 57.43 -9.09 -12.40
N SER A 14 56.66 -8.66 -13.40
CA SER A 14 56.21 -9.41 -14.58
C SER A 14 54.77 -9.92 -14.64
N ALA A 15 54.27 -9.78 -15.86
CA ALA A 15 52.90 -9.82 -16.32
C ALA A 15 52.55 -11.18 -16.92
N GLY A 16 51.23 -11.40 -17.06
CA GLY A 16 50.67 -12.31 -18.06
C GLY A 16 50.07 -13.60 -17.48
N SER A 17 48.75 -13.69 -17.50
CA SER A 17 48.04 -14.59 -18.43
C SER A 17 46.54 -14.56 -18.16
N ALA A 18 45.76 -14.34 -19.21
CA ALA A 18 44.32 -14.52 -19.23
C ALA A 18 43.97 -16.00 -18.94
N GLY A 19 43.07 -16.21 -17.99
CA GLY A 19 42.54 -17.51 -17.62
C GLY A 19 41.05 -17.39 -17.34
N SER A 20 40.25 -17.72 -18.36
CA SER A 20 38.82 -17.99 -18.28
C SER A 20 38.52 -18.99 -17.16
N ALA A 21 37.68 -18.60 -16.20
CA ALA A 21 37.06 -19.52 -15.26
C ALA A 21 35.57 -19.15 -15.13
N HIS A 22 34.73 -20.00 -15.71
CA HIS A 22 33.29 -20.02 -15.50
C HIS A 22 32.97 -20.11 -14.00
N GLY A 23 32.33 -19.06 -13.47
CA GLY A 23 31.66 -19.12 -12.17
C GLY A 23 30.36 -19.93 -12.28
N PRO A 24 30.04 -20.80 -11.30
CA PRO A 24 28.81 -21.58 -11.31
C PRO A 24 27.61 -20.66 -11.08
N GLY A 25 26.53 -20.94 -11.81
CA GLY A 25 25.42 -20.04 -12.03
C GLY A 25 24.72 -19.56 -10.76
N ASP A 26 24.52 -18.24 -10.73
CA ASP A 26 23.55 -17.58 -9.87
C ASP A 26 22.17 -18.17 -10.15
N ILE A 27 21.70 -18.98 -9.21
CA ILE A 27 20.32 -19.42 -9.12
C ILE A 27 19.49 -18.18 -8.83
N LEU A 28 18.87 -17.65 -9.87
CA LEU A 28 17.81 -16.64 -9.81
C LEU A 28 16.71 -17.11 -8.87
N HIS A 29 16.76 -16.67 -7.62
CA HIS A 29 15.62 -16.75 -6.72
C HIS A 29 14.53 -15.83 -7.27
N PRO A 30 13.29 -16.33 -7.50
CA PRO A 30 12.23 -15.49 -8.04
C PRO A 30 11.86 -14.41 -7.03
N HIS A 31 12.09 -13.15 -7.39
CA HIS A 31 11.67 -11.97 -6.65
C HIS A 31 10.14 -12.01 -6.44
N ILE A 32 9.70 -12.36 -5.22
CA ILE A 32 8.30 -12.19 -4.80
C ILE A 32 8.03 -10.68 -4.75
N SER A 33 7.42 -10.17 -5.81
CA SER A 33 7.04 -8.76 -5.91
C SER A 33 5.77 -8.53 -5.08
N ILE A 34 5.95 -8.19 -3.81
CA ILE A 34 4.88 -7.71 -2.93
C ILE A 34 4.55 -6.28 -3.38
N ILE A 35 3.42 -6.09 -4.08
CA ILE A 35 2.95 -4.77 -4.47
C ILE A 35 2.31 -4.13 -3.25
N VAL A 36 2.86 -3.02 -2.78
CA VAL A 36 2.32 -2.33 -1.62
C VAL A 36 1.78 -0.99 -2.05
N LYS A 37 0.46 -0.84 -1.90
CA LYS A 37 -0.16 0.47 -1.91
C LYS A 37 0.00 1.02 -0.50
N ALA A 38 0.92 1.95 -0.34
CA ALA A 38 0.80 2.92 0.74
C ALA A 38 -0.39 3.82 0.39
N SER A 39 -1.59 3.29 0.59
CA SER A 39 -2.79 4.12 0.63
C SER A 39 -2.60 5.06 1.80
N LEU A 40 -3.00 6.32 1.61
CA LEU A 40 -3.22 7.28 2.68
C LEU A 40 -4.32 6.72 3.62
N LEU A 41 -4.00 5.69 4.40
CA LEU A 41 -4.83 5.12 5.45
C LEU A 41 -4.56 5.87 6.76
N CYS A 42 -4.46 7.19 6.66
CA CYS A 42 -5.25 7.98 7.60
C CYS A 42 -6.67 8.00 7.04
N LEU A 43 -7.43 6.94 7.35
CA LEU A 43 -8.89 6.99 7.53
C LEU A 43 -9.80 7.24 6.32
N VAL A 44 -9.38 6.92 5.09
CA VAL A 44 -10.27 6.96 3.90
C VAL A 44 -10.70 5.56 3.43
N GLY A 45 -10.39 4.51 4.21
CA GLY A 45 -10.58 3.09 3.85
C GLY A 45 -11.93 2.46 4.21
N LEU A 46 -12.93 3.24 4.64
CA LEU A 46 -14.27 2.73 5.01
C LEU A 46 -15.41 3.45 4.27
N LEU A 47 -15.13 3.92 3.05
CA LEU A 47 -16.14 4.55 2.20
C LEU A 47 -16.84 3.48 1.38
N GLY A 48 -17.94 2.99 1.97
CA GLY A 48 -18.98 2.25 1.28
C GLY A 48 -19.51 3.03 0.07
N ILE A 49 -20.04 2.26 -0.86
CA ILE A 49 -20.63 2.66 -2.13
C ILE A 49 -21.62 3.82 -1.92
N ILE A 50 -21.38 4.99 -2.53
CA ILE A 50 -22.34 6.09 -2.63
C ILE A 50 -23.28 5.80 -3.82
N PRO A 51 -24.62 5.82 -3.67
CA PRO A 51 -25.54 5.78 -4.79
C PRO A 51 -25.64 7.16 -5.47
N LEU A 52 -25.66 7.17 -6.81
CA LEU A 52 -25.88 8.36 -7.63
C LEU A 52 -27.34 8.83 -7.56
N VAL A 53 -27.54 10.14 -7.43
CA VAL A 53 -28.70 10.86 -7.99
C VAL A 53 -28.15 12.01 -8.83
N GLY A 54 -28.71 12.20 -10.03
CA GLY A 54 -28.04 12.88 -11.13
C GLY A 54 -28.44 14.32 -11.43
N HIS A 55 -27.66 14.85 -12.37
CA HIS A 55 -27.91 15.92 -13.35
C HIS A 55 -28.19 17.34 -12.84
N ALA A 56 -27.27 18.26 -13.16
CA ALA A 56 -27.58 19.51 -13.85
C ALA A 56 -26.32 20.09 -14.53
N GLN A 57 -26.51 20.65 -15.73
CA GLN A 57 -25.52 21.34 -16.56
C GLN A 57 -25.28 22.77 -16.06
N VAL A 58 -24.05 23.29 -16.18
CA VAL A 58 -23.82 24.74 -16.29
C VAL A 58 -22.67 25.01 -17.28
N ALA A 59 -22.86 26.10 -18.04
CA ALA A 59 -22.15 26.55 -19.22
C ALA A 59 -20.73 27.09 -18.95
N GLU A 60 -19.94 27.02 -20.01
CA GLU A 60 -18.56 27.48 -20.16
C GLU A 60 -18.50 29.01 -20.41
N ALA A 61 -17.67 29.72 -19.65
CA ALA A 61 -17.33 31.12 -19.91
C ALA A 61 -15.80 31.29 -19.87
N ALA A 62 -15.27 32.01 -20.86
CA ALA A 62 -13.85 32.30 -21.11
C ALA A 62 -13.27 33.34 -20.11
N PRO A 63 -11.92 33.48 -20.02
CA PRO A 63 -11.27 34.09 -18.87
C PRO A 63 -11.11 35.61 -19.01
N GLU A 64 -11.42 36.35 -17.93
CA GLU A 64 -10.98 37.74 -17.75
C GLU A 64 -9.86 37.81 -16.69
N ASP A 65 -9.02 38.83 -16.85
CA ASP A 65 -7.73 39.10 -16.23
C ASP A 65 -7.65 38.95 -14.70
N LEU A 66 -6.53 38.41 -14.22
CA LEU A 66 -6.18 38.23 -12.80
C LEU A 66 -5.71 39.55 -12.16
N PRO A 67 -6.33 40.03 -11.06
CA PRO A 67 -5.72 41.04 -10.19
C PRO A 67 -4.80 40.43 -9.11
N ALA A 68 -3.87 41.27 -8.64
CA ALA A 68 -2.77 41.00 -7.71
C ALA A 68 -3.16 40.39 -6.33
N PRO A 69 -2.22 39.75 -5.60
CA PRO A 69 -2.55 38.89 -4.46
C PRO A 69 -3.01 39.69 -3.24
N VAL A 70 -4.24 39.43 -2.80
CA VAL A 70 -4.79 39.92 -1.53
C VAL A 70 -4.44 38.90 -0.44
N THR A 71 -3.84 39.35 0.66
CA THR A 71 -3.61 38.56 1.89
C THR A 71 -4.92 37.89 2.34
N PRO A 72 -4.96 36.55 2.57
CA PRO A 72 -6.21 35.88 2.89
C PRO A 72 -6.63 36.18 4.33
N GLN A 73 -7.63 37.05 4.46
CA GLN A 73 -8.44 37.18 5.66
C GLN A 73 -9.25 35.88 5.81
N ALA A 74 -9.24 35.27 7.00
CA ALA A 74 -9.96 34.01 7.25
C ALA A 74 -11.44 34.18 6.87
N ALA A 75 -11.86 33.48 5.81
CA ALA A 75 -13.23 33.55 5.33
C ALA A 75 -14.18 33.05 6.42
N PRO A 76 -15.33 33.72 6.64
CA PRO A 76 -16.36 33.21 7.55
C PRO A 76 -16.83 31.82 7.11
N TYR A 77 -17.01 30.93 8.07
CA TYR A 77 -17.49 29.57 7.86
C TYR A 77 -18.84 29.59 7.13
N VAL A 78 -18.86 29.07 5.90
CA VAL A 78 -20.08 28.81 5.13
C VAL A 78 -20.31 27.29 5.18
N PRO A 79 -21.36 26.80 5.87
CA PRO A 79 -21.65 25.37 5.89
C PRO A 79 -22.04 24.89 4.48
N PRO A 80 -21.50 23.75 4.01
CA PRO A 80 -21.68 23.31 2.64
C PRO A 80 -23.10 22.85 2.30
N GLN A 81 -23.55 23.21 1.10
CA GLN A 81 -24.82 22.85 0.50
C GLN A 81 -24.59 21.71 -0.52
N GLU A 82 -24.45 20.47 -0.03
CA GLU A 82 -24.50 19.15 -0.71
C GLU A 82 -24.05 18.07 0.31
N PRO A 83 -24.34 16.75 0.17
CA PRO A 83 -24.41 15.86 1.32
C PRO A 83 -23.05 15.75 2.03
N ALA A 84 -22.97 16.43 3.17
CA ALA A 84 -21.92 16.25 4.14
C ALA A 84 -22.01 14.82 4.67
N PHE A 85 -20.88 14.10 4.65
CA PHE A 85 -20.77 12.80 5.27
C PHE A 85 -20.21 12.97 6.68
N PHE A 86 -20.86 12.33 7.65
CA PHE A 86 -20.47 12.40 9.05
C PHE A 86 -19.80 11.10 9.46
N TYR A 87 -18.79 11.20 10.32
CA TYR A 87 -18.04 10.05 10.79
C TYR A 87 -17.76 10.13 12.29
N THR A 88 -17.72 8.99 12.96
CA THR A 88 -17.26 8.89 14.36
C THR A 88 -15.74 9.13 14.46
N ALA A 89 -15.20 9.15 15.69
CA ALA A 89 -13.76 9.31 15.92
C ALA A 89 -12.91 8.21 15.25
N ASP A 90 -13.50 7.04 15.03
CA ASP A 90 -12.90 5.91 14.31
C ASP A 90 -13.17 5.94 12.80
N PHE A 91 -13.73 7.04 12.31
CA PHE A 91 -14.13 7.30 10.92
C PHE A 91 -15.14 6.29 10.34
N THR A 92 -16.01 5.75 11.20
CA THR A 92 -17.16 4.97 10.71
C THR A 92 -18.26 5.93 10.28
N PRO A 93 -18.88 5.75 9.09
CA PRO A 93 -20.01 6.57 8.67
C PRO A 93 -21.11 6.61 9.74
N THR A 94 -21.62 7.79 10.05
CA THR A 94 -22.67 8.02 11.06
C THR A 94 -23.63 9.13 10.62
N THR A 95 -24.66 9.37 11.41
CA THR A 95 -25.58 10.50 11.29
C THR A 95 -24.99 11.79 11.86
N PRO A 96 -25.44 12.98 11.41
CA PRO A 96 -25.07 14.27 12.00
C PRO A 96 -25.69 14.49 13.39
N ASP A 97 -25.26 13.69 14.35
CA ASP A 97 -25.61 13.82 15.76
C ASP A 97 -24.33 13.97 16.60
N ASP A 98 -24.46 13.99 17.92
CA ASP A 98 -23.34 14.16 18.85
C ASP A 98 -22.29 13.03 18.80
N SER A 99 -22.55 11.93 18.08
CA SER A 99 -21.56 10.88 17.81
C SER A 99 -20.60 11.22 16.66
N ALA A 100 -20.91 12.23 15.85
CA ALA A 100 -20.08 12.66 14.74
C ALA A 100 -18.85 13.42 15.23
N ALA A 101 -17.67 12.82 15.02
CA ALA A 101 -16.40 13.46 15.27
C ALA A 101 -15.85 14.21 14.04
N TYR A 102 -16.32 13.89 12.84
CA TYR A 102 -15.85 14.53 11.61
C TYR A 102 -16.98 14.78 10.63
N CYS A 103 -16.83 15.86 9.87
CA CYS A 103 -17.66 16.18 8.71
C CYS A 103 -16.77 16.22 7.48
N ALA A 104 -17.15 15.54 6.41
CA ALA A 104 -16.46 15.61 5.13
C ALA A 104 -17.41 16.05 4.02
N GLU A 105 -16.91 16.94 3.17
CA GLU A 105 -17.56 17.34 1.93
C GLU A 105 -16.68 16.98 0.75
N THR A 106 -17.29 16.71 -0.40
CA THR A 106 -16.56 16.54 -1.65
C THR A 106 -17.17 17.41 -2.72
N ILE A 107 -16.36 18.33 -3.25
CA ILE A 107 -16.74 19.27 -4.29
C ILE A 107 -16.14 18.77 -5.60
N PHE A 108 -16.99 18.35 -6.52
CA PHE A 108 -16.57 17.91 -7.85
C PHE A 108 -16.29 19.14 -8.72
N ARG A 109 -15.15 19.13 -9.41
CA ARG A 109 -14.86 20.10 -10.48
C ARG A 109 -15.42 19.62 -11.81
N ASP A 110 -15.37 18.31 -12.03
CA ASP A 110 -15.94 17.63 -13.18
C ASP A 110 -16.39 16.20 -12.79
N SER A 111 -16.70 15.35 -13.77
CA SER A 111 -17.20 13.99 -13.52
C SER A 111 -16.22 13.06 -12.80
N LEU A 112 -14.93 13.41 -12.77
CA LEU A 112 -13.85 12.63 -12.19
C LEU A 112 -13.13 13.42 -11.08
N SER A 113 -12.74 14.65 -11.35
CA SER A 113 -11.87 15.44 -10.49
C SER A 113 -12.66 16.25 -9.45
N GLY A 114 -12.02 16.53 -8.33
CA GLY A 114 -12.66 17.23 -7.23
C GLY A 114 -11.76 17.37 -6.02
N VAL A 115 -12.30 17.97 -4.97
CA VAL A 115 -11.61 18.18 -3.71
C VAL A 115 -12.47 17.62 -2.59
N THR A 116 -11.88 16.80 -1.73
CA THR A 116 -12.49 16.45 -0.45
C THR A 116 -11.91 17.35 0.63
N LYS A 117 -12.78 17.99 1.41
CA LYS A 117 -12.40 18.68 2.64
C LYS A 117 -12.98 17.94 3.83
N VAL A 118 -12.20 17.84 4.90
CA VAL A 118 -12.62 17.20 6.15
C VAL A 118 -12.43 18.20 7.28
N TYR A 119 -13.40 18.28 8.18
CA TYR A 119 -13.46 19.22 9.28
C TYR A 119 -13.50 18.51 10.63
N TYR A 120 -12.91 19.16 11.64
CA TYR A 120 -13.07 18.81 13.05
C TYR A 120 -14.50 19.07 13.54
N PRO A 121 -14.92 18.55 14.71
CA PRO A 121 -16.23 18.88 15.30
C PRO A 121 -16.41 20.39 15.52
N SER A 122 -15.30 21.10 15.76
CA SER A 122 -15.25 22.55 15.90
C SER A 122 -15.52 23.32 14.60
N GLY A 123 -15.65 22.64 13.45
CA GLY A 123 -15.81 23.24 12.12
C GLY A 123 -14.50 23.73 11.49
N ARG A 124 -13.37 23.57 12.18
CA ARG A 124 -12.04 23.92 11.62
C ARG A 124 -11.61 22.90 10.59
N LEU A 125 -10.94 23.37 9.53
CA LEU A 125 -10.45 22.52 8.45
C LEU A 125 -9.35 21.58 8.96
N MET A 126 -9.57 20.27 8.84
CA MET A 126 -8.62 19.22 9.21
C MET A 126 -7.81 18.74 8.00
N GLN A 127 -8.46 18.57 6.84
CA GLN A 127 -7.82 18.04 5.63
C GLN A 127 -8.34 18.69 4.36
N TYR A 128 -7.45 18.85 3.40
CA TYR A 128 -7.73 19.27 2.04
C TYR A 128 -7.05 18.28 1.09
N LEU A 129 -7.86 17.55 0.32
CA LEU A 129 -7.42 16.45 -0.52
C LEU A 129 -7.89 16.68 -1.97
N PRO A 130 -7.01 17.18 -2.85
CA PRO A 130 -7.34 17.34 -4.26
C PRO A 130 -7.14 16.04 -5.04
N TYR A 131 -8.13 15.67 -5.85
CA TYR A 131 -8.17 14.44 -6.63
C TYR A 131 -8.27 14.74 -8.13
N ALA A 132 -7.50 14.01 -8.93
CA ALA A 132 -7.73 13.88 -10.37
C ALA A 132 -8.87 12.90 -10.68
N ASP A 133 -9.08 11.90 -9.81
CA ASP A 133 -10.21 10.98 -9.87
C ASP A 133 -10.67 10.66 -8.44
N VAL A 134 -11.78 11.26 -8.02
CA VAL A 134 -12.38 11.11 -6.69
C VAL A 134 -12.80 9.65 -6.45
N ARG A 135 -13.38 9.00 -7.46
CA ARG A 135 -13.91 7.63 -7.34
C ARG A 135 -12.79 6.61 -7.16
N ARG A 136 -11.69 6.79 -7.90
CA ARG A 136 -10.49 5.95 -7.83
C ARG A 136 -9.49 6.41 -6.77
N ARG A 137 -9.77 7.51 -6.07
CA ARG A 137 -8.92 8.11 -5.02
C ARG A 137 -7.52 8.49 -5.53
N ILE A 138 -7.43 8.99 -6.75
CA ILE A 138 -6.16 9.40 -7.35
C ILE A 138 -5.90 10.86 -7.00
N LEU A 139 -5.02 11.12 -6.02
CA LEU A 139 -4.62 12.46 -5.60
C LEU A 139 -3.84 13.20 -6.70
N TYR A 140 -4.03 14.52 -6.78
CA TYR A 140 -3.32 15.39 -7.70
C TYR A 140 -3.22 16.81 -7.14
N GLY A 141 -2.02 17.38 -7.14
CA GLY A 141 -1.72 18.67 -6.51
C GLY A 141 -1.33 18.53 -5.04
N THR A 142 -1.42 19.63 -4.30
CA THR A 142 -0.98 19.71 -2.90
C THR A 142 -2.11 19.29 -1.96
N ALA A 143 -1.89 18.19 -1.25
CA ALA A 143 -2.72 17.78 -0.12
C ALA A 143 -2.16 18.37 1.18
N THR A 144 -3.04 18.88 2.03
CA THR A 144 -2.65 19.53 3.28
C THR A 144 -3.51 19.02 4.43
N THR A 145 -2.90 18.87 5.61
CA THR A 145 -3.61 18.63 6.85
C THR A 145 -3.21 19.64 7.91
N TRP A 146 -4.11 19.90 8.84
CA TRP A 146 -3.92 20.86 9.92
C TRP A 146 -4.20 20.22 11.27
N TYR A 147 -3.60 20.78 12.31
CA TYR A 147 -3.99 20.58 13.69
C TYR A 147 -5.28 21.36 13.98
N GLU A 148 -5.99 21.00 15.07
CA GLU A 148 -7.24 21.68 15.42
C GLU A 148 -7.03 23.14 15.81
N ASP A 149 -5.84 23.55 16.24
CA ASP A 149 -5.48 24.96 16.45
C ASP A 149 -5.32 25.77 15.15
N GLY A 150 -5.36 25.10 13.99
CA GLY A 150 -5.14 25.69 12.66
C GLY A 150 -3.69 25.64 12.18
N GLY A 151 -2.76 25.17 13.01
CA GLY A 151 -1.37 24.96 12.62
C GLY A 151 -1.24 23.92 11.51
N MET A 152 -0.39 24.16 10.51
CA MET A 152 -0.16 23.19 9.45
C MET A 152 0.50 21.94 10.03
N LYS A 153 -0.04 20.76 9.70
CA LYS A 153 0.47 19.47 10.19
C LYS A 153 1.27 18.75 9.10
N THR A 154 0.71 18.66 7.89
CA THR A 154 1.40 18.06 6.74
C THR A 154 1.10 18.83 5.46
N LYS A 155 2.09 18.88 4.56
CA LYS A 155 1.92 19.31 3.16
C LYS A 155 2.59 18.28 2.26
N GLU A 156 1.84 17.73 1.31
CA GLU A 156 2.29 16.62 0.47
C GLU A 156 1.86 16.87 -0.99
N ASP A 157 2.81 16.88 -1.91
CA ASP A 157 2.52 17.08 -3.34
C ASP A 157 2.34 15.76 -4.09
N TYR A 158 1.33 15.70 -4.97
CA TYR A 158 0.96 14.50 -5.73
C TYR A 158 0.86 14.73 -7.23
N VAL A 159 1.35 13.75 -7.99
CA VAL A 159 1.12 13.62 -9.44
C VAL A 159 0.67 12.19 -9.73
N ARG A 160 -0.51 12.03 -10.35
CA ARG A 160 -1.11 10.72 -10.71
C ARG A 160 -1.22 9.77 -9.51
N GLY A 161 -1.58 10.29 -8.34
CA GLY A 161 -1.73 9.53 -7.10
C GLY A 161 -0.41 9.13 -6.42
N LEU A 162 0.74 9.53 -6.97
CA LEU A 162 2.06 9.27 -6.38
C LEU A 162 2.64 10.57 -5.83
N ARG A 163 3.31 10.52 -4.67
CA ARG A 163 4.02 11.69 -4.14
C ARG A 163 5.08 12.16 -5.13
N HIS A 164 5.08 13.45 -5.44
CA HIS A 164 6.02 14.05 -6.36
C HIS A 164 6.19 15.53 -5.98
N GLY A 165 7.37 15.88 -5.46
CA GLY A 165 7.63 17.18 -4.84
C GLY A 165 8.02 17.05 -3.37
N GLU A 166 7.76 18.08 -2.59
CA GLU A 166 8.10 18.11 -1.17
C GLU A 166 7.02 17.43 -0.33
N LEU A 167 7.49 16.72 0.70
CA LEU A 167 6.70 16.33 1.85
C LEU A 167 7.23 17.08 3.07
N LEU A 168 6.38 17.86 3.70
CA LEU A 168 6.68 18.62 4.91
C LEU A 168 5.77 18.15 6.03
N THR A 169 6.33 17.91 7.22
CA THR A 169 5.56 17.75 8.45
C THR A 169 6.06 18.70 9.52
N TYR A 170 5.15 19.11 10.39
CA TYR A 170 5.42 20.06 11.46
C TYR A 170 4.97 19.49 12.81
N TYR A 171 5.54 20.03 13.87
CA TYR A 171 5.04 19.87 15.23
C TYR A 171 3.85 20.83 15.48
N PRO A 172 3.05 20.64 16.54
CA PRO A 172 1.93 21.53 16.87
C PRO A 172 2.35 22.98 17.11
N ASP A 173 3.57 23.22 17.57
CA ASP A 173 4.16 24.56 17.76
C ASP A 173 4.61 25.21 16.43
N GLY A 174 4.45 24.52 15.29
CA GLY A 174 4.86 24.97 13.97
C GLY A 174 6.33 24.68 13.63
N ALA A 175 7.11 24.09 14.54
CA ALA A 175 8.49 23.72 14.24
C ALA A 175 8.54 22.64 13.15
N PRO A 176 9.48 22.72 12.18
CA PRO A 176 9.61 21.70 11.15
C PRO A 176 10.01 20.39 11.81
N ARG A 177 9.27 19.33 11.51
CA ARG A 177 9.55 17.97 11.98
C ARG A 177 10.20 17.13 10.89
N ARG A 178 9.84 17.36 9.63
CA ARG A 178 10.31 16.57 8.50
C ARG A 178 10.31 17.36 7.20
N ARG A 179 11.29 17.07 6.36
CA ARG A 179 11.33 17.48 4.95
C ARG A 179 11.88 16.33 4.10
N ASP A 180 11.05 15.79 3.22
CA ASP A 180 11.42 14.71 2.30
C ASP A 180 11.13 15.14 0.85
N GLN A 181 12.02 14.80 -0.08
CA GLN A 181 11.84 15.04 -1.51
C GLN A 181 11.42 13.74 -2.21
N TYR A 182 10.29 13.78 -2.89
CA TYR A 182 9.73 12.64 -3.61
C TYR A 182 9.76 12.84 -5.12
N VAL A 183 10.06 11.77 -5.85
CA VAL A 183 9.87 11.67 -7.30
C VAL A 183 9.15 10.37 -7.60
N ASN A 184 7.92 10.47 -8.12
CA ASN A 184 7.09 9.32 -8.52
C ASN A 184 6.93 8.27 -7.41
N GLY A 185 6.64 8.74 -6.19
CA GLY A 185 6.39 7.92 -5.01
C GLY A 185 7.65 7.44 -4.29
N LYS A 186 8.85 7.70 -4.83
CA LYS A 186 10.12 7.32 -4.21
C LYS A 186 10.74 8.52 -3.51
N CYS A 187 11.08 8.36 -2.24
CA CYS A 187 11.85 9.35 -1.50
C CYS A 187 13.31 9.30 -1.96
N GLY A 188 13.88 10.45 -2.30
CA GLY A 188 15.31 10.58 -2.65
C GLY A 188 16.15 10.99 -1.45
N VAL A 189 15.90 12.20 -0.94
CA VAL A 189 16.59 12.78 0.22
C VAL A 189 15.55 13.19 1.24
N GLY A 190 15.84 13.01 2.52
CA GLY A 190 14.95 13.44 3.58
C GLY A 190 15.71 13.83 4.85
N SER A 191 15.03 14.56 5.72
CA SER A 191 15.57 15.05 6.99
C SER A 191 14.49 15.04 8.05
N CYS A 192 14.86 14.58 9.24
CA CYS A 192 14.01 14.56 10.42
C CYS A 192 14.61 15.50 11.47
N TYR A 193 13.74 16.23 12.17
CA TYR A 193 14.13 17.23 13.15
C TYR A 193 13.39 16.96 14.46
N ALA A 194 14.06 17.19 15.59
CA ALA A 194 13.44 17.29 16.90
C ALA A 194 12.72 18.65 17.04
N PRO A 195 11.83 18.85 18.04
CA PRO A 195 11.11 20.11 18.22
C PRO A 195 12.02 21.34 18.37
N ASN A 196 13.22 21.16 18.93
CA ASN A 196 14.22 22.21 19.09
C ASN A 196 15.06 22.46 17.81
N GLY A 197 14.74 21.82 16.69
CA GLY A 197 15.46 21.94 15.41
C GLY A 197 16.67 21.01 15.26
N THR A 198 17.00 20.18 16.25
CA THR A 198 18.15 19.24 16.16
C THR A 198 17.88 18.17 15.11
N LEU A 199 18.86 17.86 14.25
CA LEU A 199 18.75 16.77 13.28
C LEU A 199 18.68 15.40 13.97
N LEU A 200 17.72 14.59 13.55
CA LEU A 200 17.52 13.21 14.01
C LEU A 200 17.95 12.21 12.94
N PRO A 201 18.29 10.97 13.33
CA PRO A 201 18.47 9.87 12.38
C PRO A 201 17.24 9.75 11.47
N TYR A 202 17.49 9.69 10.16
CA TYR A 202 16.43 9.53 9.18
C TYR A 202 15.78 8.13 9.31
N PHE A 203 14.46 8.10 9.28
CA PHE A 203 13.66 6.89 9.11
C PHE A 203 12.60 7.17 8.04
N ALA A 204 12.19 6.18 7.25
CA ALA A 204 11.22 6.42 6.17
C ALA A 204 9.87 6.97 6.69
N TYR A 205 9.28 7.94 5.97
CA TYR A 205 7.98 8.53 6.32
C TYR A 205 6.88 7.47 6.39
N GLU A 206 6.85 6.56 5.41
CA GLU A 206 5.95 5.42 5.41
C GLU A 206 6.75 4.12 5.49
N GLN A 207 6.40 3.29 6.45
CA GLN A 207 6.97 1.97 6.66
C GLN A 207 5.85 0.96 6.54
N LEU A 208 6.10 -0.07 5.74
CA LEU A 208 5.11 -1.11 5.49
C LEU A 208 5.00 -2.04 6.70
N PRO A 209 3.83 -2.67 6.91
CA PRO A 209 3.73 -3.71 7.93
C PRO A 209 4.70 -4.84 7.61
N LEU A 210 5.43 -5.30 8.63
CA LEU A 210 6.44 -6.36 8.50
C LEU A 210 5.94 -7.62 9.19
N TYR A 211 5.98 -8.74 8.48
CA TYR A 211 5.65 -10.03 9.08
C TYR A 211 6.89 -10.63 9.78
N PRO A 212 6.75 -11.24 10.97
CA PRO A 212 7.90 -11.87 11.62
C PRO A 212 8.43 -13.05 10.79
N GLY A 213 9.70 -12.95 10.38
CA GLY A 213 10.33 -13.86 9.42
C GLY A 213 10.26 -13.40 7.96
N GLY A 214 9.74 -12.20 7.70
CA GLY A 214 9.69 -11.60 6.37
C GLY A 214 8.55 -12.10 5.49
N GLY A 215 8.51 -11.57 4.26
CA GLY A 215 7.46 -11.87 3.28
C GLY A 215 7.43 -13.35 2.86
N GLU A 216 8.58 -14.00 2.74
CA GLU A 216 8.66 -15.43 2.40
C GLU A 216 7.99 -16.31 3.46
N GLN A 217 8.23 -16.01 4.74
CA GLN A 217 7.60 -16.74 5.84
C GLN A 217 6.09 -16.53 5.85
N LEU A 218 5.62 -15.30 5.57
CA LEU A 218 4.19 -15.00 5.44
C LEU A 218 3.55 -15.84 4.33
N VAL A 219 4.13 -15.81 3.12
CA VAL A 219 3.63 -16.57 1.97
C VAL A 219 3.62 -18.06 2.27
N LYS A 220 4.67 -18.59 2.93
CA LYS A 220 4.77 -19.99 3.33
C LYS A 220 3.70 -20.40 4.34
N GLU A 221 3.42 -19.56 5.34
CA GLU A 221 2.37 -19.83 6.33
C GLU A 221 0.98 -19.81 5.69
N LEU A 222 0.69 -18.81 4.87
CA LEU A 222 -0.57 -18.74 4.12
C LEU A 222 -0.75 -19.94 3.19
N SER A 223 0.30 -20.30 2.44
CA SER A 223 0.25 -21.42 1.50
C SER A 223 0.02 -22.76 2.21
N ARG A 224 0.57 -22.94 3.41
CA ARG A 224 0.35 -24.14 4.25
C ARG A 224 -1.01 -24.17 4.94
N ALA A 225 -1.59 -23.00 5.24
CA ALA A 225 -2.90 -22.89 5.89
C ALA A 225 -4.07 -23.14 4.94
N ILE A 226 -3.83 -23.15 3.63
CA ILE A 226 -4.84 -23.45 2.63
C ILE A 226 -5.39 -24.87 2.82
N LYS A 227 -6.72 -24.96 2.86
CA LYS A 227 -7.46 -26.22 2.82
C LYS A 227 -8.59 -26.10 1.81
N LEU A 228 -8.46 -26.84 0.70
CA LEU A 228 -9.52 -26.91 -0.31
C LEU A 228 -10.69 -27.78 0.20
N ASN A 229 -11.91 -27.35 -0.06
CA ASN A 229 -13.11 -28.16 0.15
C ASN A 229 -13.25 -29.19 -0.99
N LYS A 230 -14.30 -30.03 -0.93
CA LYS A 230 -14.53 -31.09 -1.92
C LYS A 230 -14.67 -30.56 -3.36
N GLU A 231 -15.37 -29.44 -3.53
CA GLU A 231 -15.65 -28.84 -4.84
C GLU A 231 -14.43 -28.17 -5.45
N GLU A 232 -13.72 -27.36 -4.65
CA GLU A 232 -12.46 -26.71 -5.03
C GLU A 232 -11.38 -27.75 -5.34
N THR A 233 -11.33 -28.84 -4.56
CA THR A 233 -10.43 -29.97 -4.82
C THR A 233 -10.78 -30.65 -6.14
N ALA A 234 -12.06 -30.91 -6.41
CA ALA A 234 -12.49 -31.46 -7.70
C ALA A 234 -12.18 -30.52 -8.87
N ALA A 235 -12.38 -29.21 -8.71
CA ALA A 235 -12.02 -28.19 -9.69
C ALA A 235 -10.51 -28.19 -9.97
N MET A 236 -9.69 -28.26 -8.91
CA MET A 236 -8.24 -28.37 -9.01
C MET A 236 -7.82 -29.64 -9.78
N TYR A 237 -8.45 -30.79 -9.51
CA TYR A 237 -8.16 -32.04 -10.23
C TYR A 237 -8.52 -31.95 -11.72
N ARG A 238 -9.69 -31.40 -12.07
CA ARG A 238 -10.08 -31.18 -13.47
C ARG A 238 -9.08 -30.26 -14.17
N LEU A 239 -8.62 -29.21 -13.50
CA LEU A 239 -7.60 -28.31 -14.02
C LEU A 239 -6.27 -29.04 -14.23
N ASN A 240 -5.83 -29.86 -13.28
CA ASN A 240 -4.59 -30.64 -13.37
C ASN A 240 -4.63 -31.59 -14.58
N GLN A 241 -5.73 -32.32 -14.78
CA GLN A 241 -5.92 -33.18 -15.96
C GLN A 241 -5.77 -32.42 -17.29
N ARG A 242 -6.27 -31.18 -17.34
CA ARG A 242 -6.16 -30.32 -18.52
C ARG A 242 -4.75 -29.78 -18.76
N VAL A 243 -3.84 -29.78 -17.79
CA VAL A 243 -2.47 -29.24 -17.97
C VAL A 243 -1.39 -30.32 -18.01
N MET A 244 -1.74 -31.60 -17.80
CA MET A 244 -0.81 -32.74 -17.78
C MET A 244 -0.03 -32.97 -19.09
N TRP A 245 -0.49 -32.43 -20.22
CA TRP A 245 0.20 -32.52 -21.50
C TRP A 245 1.37 -31.53 -21.64
N TYR A 246 1.54 -30.62 -20.68
CA TYR A 246 2.71 -29.75 -20.56
C TYR A 246 3.60 -30.20 -19.39
N GLN A 247 4.88 -30.45 -19.66
CA GLN A 247 5.86 -30.75 -18.62
C GLN A 247 6.25 -29.46 -17.88
N GLY A 248 5.80 -29.31 -16.63
CA GLY A 248 6.16 -28.18 -15.76
C GLY A 248 5.50 -28.24 -14.38
N ASN A 249 6.07 -27.52 -13.41
CA ASN A 249 5.42 -27.25 -12.13
C ASN A 249 4.49 -26.04 -12.30
N TRP A 250 3.19 -26.26 -12.21
CA TRP A 250 2.20 -25.20 -12.39
C TRP A 250 1.84 -24.60 -11.04
N ARG A 251 2.13 -23.31 -10.88
CA ARG A 251 1.77 -22.54 -9.70
C ARG A 251 0.58 -21.66 -10.02
N ARG A 252 -0.51 -21.77 -9.25
CA ARG A 252 -1.63 -20.82 -9.29
C ARG A 252 -1.42 -19.75 -8.23
N GLU A 253 -1.76 -18.53 -8.58
CA GLU A 253 -1.60 -17.36 -7.72
C GLU A 253 -2.95 -16.73 -7.39
N VAL A 254 -3.14 -16.41 -6.12
CA VAL A 254 -4.18 -15.51 -5.63
C VAL A 254 -3.50 -14.38 -4.86
N LYS A 255 -3.68 -13.13 -5.29
CA LYS A 255 -3.20 -11.96 -4.57
C LYS A 255 -4.28 -11.47 -3.62
N VAL A 256 -3.95 -11.50 -2.33
CA VAL A 256 -4.83 -11.06 -1.25
C VAL A 256 -4.27 -9.79 -0.65
N GLU A 257 -5.09 -8.75 -0.56
CA GLU A 257 -4.75 -7.54 0.18
C GLU A 257 -5.25 -7.69 1.62
N LEU A 258 -4.33 -7.51 2.57
CA LEU A 258 -4.55 -7.61 4.00
C LEU A 258 -4.63 -6.19 4.57
N ALA A 259 -5.67 -5.91 5.36
CA ALA A 259 -5.74 -4.72 6.20
C ALA A 259 -5.09 -5.03 7.55
N VAL A 260 -3.95 -4.40 7.82
CA VAL A 260 -3.19 -4.54 9.08
C VAL A 260 -3.44 -3.31 9.94
N ALA A 261 -4.01 -3.52 11.13
CA ALA A 261 -4.28 -2.46 12.09
C ALA A 261 -3.00 -1.89 12.73
N PRO A 262 -3.05 -0.73 13.40
CA PRO A 262 -1.95 -0.20 14.21
C PRO A 262 -1.46 -1.17 15.30
N SER A 263 -2.30 -2.12 15.71
CA SER A 263 -1.93 -3.21 16.64
C SER A 263 -1.11 -4.32 15.99
N GLY A 264 -0.95 -4.32 14.66
CA GLY A 264 -0.31 -5.41 13.92
C GLY A 264 -1.22 -6.60 13.60
N ARG A 265 -2.49 -6.58 14.04
CA ARG A 265 -3.48 -7.60 13.70
C ARG A 265 -4.04 -7.37 12.31
N VAL A 266 -4.30 -8.47 11.59
CA VAL A 266 -5.08 -8.42 10.35
C VAL A 266 -6.55 -8.28 10.73
N THR A 267 -7.20 -7.22 10.26
CA THR A 267 -8.62 -6.92 10.55
C THR A 267 -9.54 -7.24 9.40
N ASP A 268 -9.02 -7.23 8.17
CA ASP A 268 -9.78 -7.56 6.97
C ASP A 268 -8.84 -8.13 5.88
N ALA A 269 -9.40 -8.87 4.94
CA ALA A 269 -8.69 -9.40 3.79
C ALA A 269 -9.60 -9.51 2.57
N ARG A 270 -9.10 -9.07 1.41
CA ARG A 270 -9.84 -9.15 0.15
C ARG A 270 -8.97 -9.66 -0.99
N VAL A 271 -9.56 -10.43 -1.89
CA VAL A 271 -8.88 -10.86 -3.11
C VAL A 271 -8.84 -9.69 -4.09
N VAL A 272 -7.64 -9.33 -4.54
CA VAL A 272 -7.44 -8.29 -5.55
C VAL A 272 -7.30 -8.91 -6.95
N GLN A 273 -6.67 -10.08 -7.03
CA GLN A 273 -6.42 -10.79 -8.28
C GLN A 273 -6.37 -12.30 -8.00
N ALA A 274 -6.90 -13.11 -8.91
CA ALA A 274 -6.77 -14.56 -8.85
C ALA A 274 -6.59 -15.13 -10.25
N THR A 275 -5.75 -16.16 -10.36
CA THR A 275 -5.59 -16.93 -11.61
C THR A 275 -6.85 -17.73 -11.91
N ASP A 276 -7.43 -18.33 -10.87
CA ASP A 276 -8.62 -19.18 -10.96
C ASP A 276 -9.63 -18.79 -9.87
N GLU A 277 -10.89 -18.58 -10.26
CA GLU A 277 -11.96 -18.10 -9.37
C GLU A 277 -12.22 -19.02 -8.17
N PHE A 278 -12.15 -20.34 -8.38
CA PHE A 278 -12.43 -21.31 -7.32
C PHE A 278 -11.41 -21.27 -6.16
N LEU A 279 -10.28 -20.59 -6.33
CA LEU A 279 -9.24 -20.47 -5.29
C LEU A 279 -9.46 -19.30 -4.34
N LYS A 280 -10.30 -18.33 -4.71
CA LYS A 280 -10.49 -17.08 -3.94
C LYS A 280 -10.95 -17.36 -2.51
N THR A 281 -11.96 -18.19 -2.34
CA THR A 281 -12.55 -18.51 -1.03
C THR A 281 -11.58 -19.31 -0.15
N ALA A 282 -10.83 -20.25 -0.73
CA ALA A 282 -9.79 -20.98 -0.01
C ALA A 282 -8.66 -20.05 0.48
N ALA A 283 -8.25 -19.07 -0.32
CA ALA A 283 -7.23 -18.10 0.04
C ALA A 283 -7.67 -17.23 1.23
N LEU A 284 -8.90 -16.72 1.21
CA LEU A 284 -9.45 -15.94 2.31
C LEU A 284 -9.59 -16.77 3.61
N ARG A 285 -9.98 -18.05 3.51
CA ARG A 285 -10.03 -18.97 4.68
C ARG A 285 -8.65 -19.24 5.30
N ALA A 286 -7.56 -19.03 4.58
CA ALA A 286 -6.21 -19.20 5.11
C ALA A 286 -5.75 -18.02 5.98
N VAL A 287 -6.23 -16.81 5.72
CA VAL A 287 -5.76 -15.58 6.41
C VAL A 287 -5.98 -15.62 7.92
N PRO A 288 -7.16 -15.99 8.46
CA PRO A 288 -7.38 -16.04 9.90
C PRO A 288 -6.54 -17.10 10.63
N GLN A 289 -5.88 -18.00 9.90
CA GLN A 289 -5.04 -19.07 10.48
C GLN A 289 -3.59 -18.61 10.73
N LEU A 290 -3.24 -17.37 10.36
CA LEU A 290 -1.93 -16.79 10.66
C LEU A 290 -1.70 -16.75 12.17
N LYS A 291 -0.58 -17.31 12.62
CA LYS A 291 -0.29 -17.45 14.05
C LYS A 291 0.43 -16.24 14.64
N ARG A 292 1.05 -15.43 13.77
CA ARG A 292 1.89 -14.29 14.17
C ARG A 292 1.21 -12.98 13.80
N GLN A 293 1.46 -11.98 14.62
CA GLN A 293 1.02 -10.60 14.36
C GLN A 293 2.12 -9.86 13.60
N PHE A 294 1.72 -8.92 12.75
CA PHE A 294 2.66 -8.05 12.04
C PHE A 294 3.27 -7.05 13.01
N LEU A 295 4.50 -6.62 12.74
CA LEU A 295 4.89 -5.28 13.12
C LEU A 295 4.05 -4.32 12.28
N PRO A 296 3.33 -3.38 12.90
CA PRO A 296 2.40 -2.53 12.18
C PRO A 296 3.14 -1.65 11.17
N GLY A 297 2.43 -1.26 10.12
CA GLY A 297 2.90 -0.17 9.28
C GLY A 297 3.00 1.11 10.11
N ARG A 298 3.88 2.02 9.71
CA ARG A 298 4.07 3.30 10.40
C ARG A 298 3.99 4.45 9.42
N ARG A 299 3.41 5.56 9.85
CA ARG A 299 3.46 6.84 9.16
C ARG A 299 4.05 7.89 10.09
N ASP A 300 5.12 8.52 9.64
CA ASP A 300 5.96 9.41 10.43
C ASP A 300 6.31 8.81 11.81
N GLY A 301 6.67 7.52 11.82
CA GLY A 301 7.04 6.79 13.04
C GLY A 301 5.86 6.31 13.89
N GLN A 302 4.64 6.79 13.66
CA GLN A 302 3.44 6.38 14.40
C GLN A 302 2.79 5.15 13.76
N PRO A 303 2.45 4.09 14.54
CA PRO A 303 1.70 2.95 14.03
C PRO A 303 0.41 3.38 13.34
N THR A 304 0.19 2.93 12.10
CA THR A 304 -0.95 3.35 11.27
C THR A 304 -1.52 2.15 10.52
N ALA A 305 -2.84 2.11 10.37
CA ALA A 305 -3.51 1.07 9.58
C ALA A 305 -2.95 1.07 8.15
N SER A 306 -2.62 -0.11 7.64
CA SER A 306 -1.90 -0.24 6.37
C SER A 306 -2.42 -1.42 5.56
N LEU A 307 -2.35 -1.32 4.23
CA LEU A 307 -2.69 -2.42 3.33
C LEU A 307 -1.43 -3.09 2.81
N LEU A 308 -1.46 -4.42 2.72
CA LEU A 308 -0.38 -5.23 2.20
C LEU A 308 -0.93 -6.26 1.22
N THR A 309 -0.51 -6.24 -0.05
CA THR A 309 -0.88 -7.28 -1.01
C THR A 309 0.14 -8.41 -1.00
N VAL A 310 -0.32 -9.62 -0.71
CA VAL A 310 0.52 -10.82 -0.64
C VAL A 310 0.04 -11.85 -1.67
N PRO A 311 0.96 -12.49 -2.41
CA PRO A 311 0.60 -13.61 -3.25
C PRO A 311 0.50 -14.88 -2.39
N ILE A 312 -0.54 -15.67 -2.65
CA ILE A 312 -0.73 -16.99 -2.08
C ILE A 312 -0.67 -18.00 -3.23
N TYR A 313 0.17 -19.02 -3.06
CA TYR A 313 0.48 -19.97 -4.11
C TYR A 313 -0.16 -21.33 -3.87
N TYR A 314 -0.65 -21.93 -4.96
CA TYR A 314 -1.12 -23.30 -5.01
C TYR A 314 -0.26 -24.05 -6.01
N ASP A 315 0.53 -25.00 -5.53
CA ASP A 315 1.35 -25.83 -6.41
C ASP A 315 0.51 -27.01 -6.91
N VAL A 316 0.33 -27.08 -8.23
CA VAL A 316 -0.31 -28.21 -8.91
C VAL A 316 0.77 -29.22 -9.21
N MET A 317 0.93 -30.22 -8.33
CA MET A 317 1.88 -31.29 -8.57
C MET A 317 1.43 -32.13 -9.79
N THR A 318 2.20 -32.03 -10.87
CA THR A 318 2.12 -32.96 -11.99
C THR A 318 2.80 -34.26 -11.56
N ASN A 319 2.12 -35.37 -11.80
CA ASN A 319 2.40 -36.66 -11.16
C ASN A 319 3.77 -37.22 -11.60
N ARG A 320 4.84 -36.88 -10.88
CA ARG A 320 6.12 -37.62 -10.91
C ARG A 320 6.66 -38.00 -9.53
N GLN A 321 5.92 -37.66 -8.47
CA GLN A 321 6.27 -37.98 -7.07
C GLN A 321 5.05 -38.38 -6.23
N VAL A 322 4.16 -39.22 -6.75
CA VAL A 322 3.26 -39.99 -5.88
C VAL A 322 3.79 -41.42 -5.84
N PRO A 323 4.50 -41.85 -4.78
CA PRO A 323 4.87 -43.25 -4.61
C PRO A 323 3.58 -44.06 -4.42
N GLY A 324 3.33 -45.04 -5.31
CA GLY A 324 2.42 -46.14 -5.00
C GLY A 324 0.96 -46.03 -5.44
N ARG A 325 0.61 -45.28 -6.48
CA ARG A 325 -0.70 -45.49 -7.16
C ARG A 325 -0.53 -45.63 -8.67
N ASP A 326 -0.55 -46.88 -9.12
CA ASP A 326 -0.90 -47.23 -10.49
C ASP A 326 -2.31 -46.70 -10.77
N MET A 327 -2.38 -45.59 -11.50
CA MET A 327 -3.61 -44.94 -11.90
C MET A 327 -3.78 -45.07 -13.41
N TYR A 328 -3.80 -46.30 -13.91
CA TYR A 328 -4.36 -46.60 -15.22
C TYR A 328 -5.66 -47.39 -15.03
N PRO A 329 -6.80 -46.94 -15.60
CA PRO A 329 -7.95 -47.81 -15.70
C PRO A 329 -7.58 -48.99 -16.61
N PRO A 330 -8.09 -50.21 -16.35
CA PRO A 330 -7.76 -51.38 -17.16
C PRO A 330 -8.14 -51.10 -18.61
N ARG A 331 -7.16 -51.25 -19.52
CA ARG A 331 -7.39 -51.18 -20.96
C ARG A 331 -8.50 -52.18 -21.30
N ARG A 332 -9.67 -51.69 -21.71
CA ARG A 332 -10.67 -52.53 -22.35
C ARG A 332 -10.04 -53.09 -23.62
N ARG A 333 -9.75 -54.39 -23.63
CA ARG A 333 -9.48 -55.13 -24.86
C ARG A 333 -10.79 -55.17 -25.63
N TYR A 334 -10.86 -54.44 -26.73
CA TYR A 334 -11.82 -54.74 -27.77
C TYR A 334 -11.31 -56.01 -28.47
N TYR A 335 -12.09 -57.08 -28.38
CA TYR A 335 -11.95 -58.28 -29.22
C TYR A 335 -12.72 -58.07 -30.51
#